data_AF-A0A200JF80-F1
#
_entry.id   AF-A0A200JF80-F1
#
_cell.length_a   1.000
_cell.length_b   1.000
_cell.length_c   1.000
_cell.angle_alpha   90.00
_cell.angle_beta   90.00
_cell.angle_gamma   90.00
#
_symmetry.space_group_name_H-M   'P 1'
#
loop_
_entity.id
_entity.type
_entity.pdbx_description
1 polymer ?
#
loop_
_entity_poly.entity_id
_entity_poly.type
_entity_poly.pdbx_seq_one_letter_code
_entity_poly.pdbx_strand_id
1 'polypeptide(L)'
;MMENIIKVSTKFHNTWLIDVKKDSFAKENKILFGDTLRLSIAKGDSYYFAENIALTYEKEIISKETPTKDELHFFEYMRMNKEKTFSNSLAAKYGIQQYIQPASA
;
A
#
# COMPACT_ATOMS: atom_id res chain seq x y z
N MET A 1 1.96 -13.90 10.38
CA MET A 1 1.67 -12.82 11.36
C MET A 1 1.81 -11.50 10.61
N MET A 2 0.76 -10.67 10.59
CA MET A 2 0.67 -9.39 9.87
C MET A 2 1.13 -8.20 10.73
N GLU A 3 1.91 -8.45 11.78
CA GLU A 3 2.12 -7.51 12.89
C GLU A 3 2.94 -6.26 12.51
N ASN A 4 3.62 -6.27 11.36
CA ASN A 4 4.44 -5.16 10.89
C ASN A 4 3.81 -4.40 9.70
N ILE A 5 2.56 -4.71 9.34
CA ILE A 5 1.89 -4.04 8.24
C ILE A 5 1.30 -2.73 8.74
N ILE A 6 1.72 -1.62 8.13
CA ILE A 6 1.20 -0.28 8.41
C ILE A 6 0.58 0.32 7.16
N LYS A 7 -0.42 1.19 7.37
CA LYS A 7 -1.00 2.03 6.32
C LYS A 7 -0.31 3.37 6.37
N VAL A 8 0.18 3.86 5.23
CA VAL A 8 0.86 5.15 5.13
C VAL A 8 0.24 6.02 4.05
N SER A 9 0.01 7.28 4.39
CA SER A 9 -0.36 8.33 3.42
C SER A 9 0.82 9.25 3.20
N THR A 10 1.12 9.53 1.93
CA THR A 10 2.31 10.32 1.53
C THR A 10 1.91 11.72 1.06
N LYS A 11 2.88 12.65 0.98
CA LYS A 11 2.65 14.02 0.46
C LYS A 11 2.11 14.09 -0.96
N PHE A 12 2.30 13.04 -1.77
CA PHE A 12 1.75 12.94 -3.12
C PHE A 12 0.33 12.33 -3.13
N HIS A 13 -0.38 12.35 -2.00
CA HIS A 13 -1.73 11.81 -1.84
C HIS A 13 -1.89 10.33 -2.22
N ASN A 14 -0.80 9.57 -2.16
CA ASN A 14 -0.84 8.12 -2.31
C ASN A 14 -0.95 7.46 -0.92
N THR A 15 -1.89 6.53 -0.80
CA THR A 15 -2.05 5.62 0.33
C THR A 15 -1.50 4.25 -0.02
N TRP A 16 -0.70 3.71 0.89
CA TRP A 16 -0.02 2.41 0.74
C TRP A 16 -0.25 1.54 1.97
N LEU A 17 -0.21 0.24 1.77
CA LEU A 17 0.08 -0.74 2.81
C LEU A 17 1.54 -1.18 2.65
N ILE A 18 2.25 -1.33 3.76
CA ILE A 18 3.63 -1.81 3.76
C ILE A 18 3.90 -2.74 4.93
N ASP A 19 4.39 -3.93 4.64
CA ASP A 19 4.96 -4.86 5.63
C ASP A 19 6.42 -4.47 5.88
N VAL A 20 6.66 -3.76 6.98
CA VAL A 20 7.95 -3.11 7.26
C VAL A 20 9.02 -4.14 7.56
N LYS A 21 10.12 -4.07 6.78
CA LYS A 21 11.30 -4.91 6.95
C LYS A 21 12.46 -4.12 7.52
N LYS A 22 13.36 -4.82 8.21
CA LYS A 22 14.59 -4.22 8.73
C LYS A 22 15.66 -4.27 7.64
N ASP A 23 16.17 -3.10 7.29
CA ASP A 23 17.34 -2.94 6.44
C ASP A 23 18.22 -1.83 7.02
N SER A 24 19.54 -2.06 7.08
CA SER A 24 20.48 -1.14 7.73
C SER A 24 20.57 0.18 6.97
N PHE A 25 20.66 0.13 5.64
CA PHE A 25 20.73 1.32 4.80
C PHE A 25 19.46 2.15 4.93
N ALA A 26 18.29 1.52 4.83
CA ALA A 26 17.00 2.18 4.98
C ALA A 26 16.85 2.83 6.37
N LYS A 27 17.26 2.13 7.43
CA LYS A 27 17.21 2.66 8.80
C LYS A 27 18.10 3.90 8.98
N GLU A 28 19.33 3.85 8.49
CA GLU A 28 20.28 4.97 8.56
C GLU A 28 19.78 6.20 7.79
N ASN A 29 19.14 5.98 6.65
CA ASN A 29 18.64 7.03 5.77
C ASN A 29 17.18 7.43 6.04
N LYS A 30 16.54 6.88 7.10
CA LYS A 30 15.12 7.10 7.43
C LYS A 30 14.19 6.85 6.24
N ILE A 31 14.40 5.72 5.58
CA ILE A 31 13.58 5.23 4.47
C ILE A 31 12.68 4.13 5.00
N LEU A 32 11.40 4.20 4.63
CA LEU A 32 10.45 3.13 4.89
C LEU A 32 10.65 2.02 3.86
N PHE A 33 11.09 0.85 4.32
CA PHE A 33 11.46 -0.28 3.48
C PHE A 33 10.62 -1.51 3.82
N GLY A 34 10.18 -2.25 2.80
CA GLY A 34 9.34 -3.41 3.01
C GLY A 34 8.63 -3.91 1.75
N ASP A 35 7.69 -4.82 1.95
CA ASP A 35 6.78 -5.24 0.87
C ASP A 35 5.61 -4.27 0.80
N THR A 36 5.22 -3.85 -0.40
CA THR A 36 4.34 -2.70 -0.61
C THR A 36 3.16 -3.03 -1.49
N LEU A 37 2.05 -2.36 -1.21
CA LEU A 37 0.86 -2.36 -2.04
C LEU A 37 0.26 -0.95 -2.06
N ARG A 38 0.14 -0.36 -3.25
CA ARG A 38 -0.53 0.93 -3.41
C ARG A 38 -2.05 0.73 -3.40
N LEU A 39 -2.75 1.40 -2.49
CA LEU A 39 -4.21 1.39 -2.45
C LEU A 39 -4.80 2.47 -3.37
N SER A 40 -4.13 3.63 -3.43
CA SER A 40 -4.53 4.74 -4.30
C SER A 40 -4.21 4.44 -5.76
N ILE A 41 -5.24 4.17 -6.55
CA ILE A 41 -5.13 3.91 -8.00
C ILE A 41 -6.25 4.61 -8.76
N ALA A 42 -6.05 4.86 -10.05
CA ALA A 42 -7.11 5.39 -10.92
C ALA A 42 -8.03 4.26 -11.40
N LYS A 43 -9.26 4.63 -11.83
CA LYS A 43 -10.14 3.69 -12.53
C LYS A 43 -9.51 3.28 -13.86
N GLY A 44 -9.05 2.04 -13.94
CA GLY A 44 -8.36 1.48 -15.12
C GLY A 44 -6.97 0.94 -14.81
N ASP A 45 -6.40 1.30 -13.66
CA ASP A 45 -5.11 0.79 -13.21
C ASP A 45 -5.22 -0.64 -12.63
N SER A 46 -4.07 -1.30 -12.51
CA SER A 46 -3.90 -2.50 -11.71
C SER A 46 -3.34 -2.16 -10.33
N TYR A 47 -3.72 -2.96 -9.34
CA TYR A 47 -3.00 -3.07 -8.08
C TYR A 47 -1.75 -3.91 -8.30
N TYR A 48 -0.63 -3.47 -7.72
CA TYR A 48 0.66 -4.15 -7.79
C TYR A 48 1.22 -4.37 -6.39
N PHE A 49 1.60 -5.61 -6.10
CA PHE A 49 2.35 -5.98 -4.92
C PHE A 49 3.83 -6.06 -5.28
N ALA A 50 4.67 -5.34 -4.56
CA ALA A 50 6.11 -5.30 -4.80
C ALA A 50 6.89 -5.64 -3.53
N GLU A 51 7.94 -6.45 -3.65
CA GLU A 51 8.71 -6.96 -2.52
C GLU A 51 10.01 -6.19 -2.33
N ASN A 52 10.42 -6.00 -1.07
CA ASN A 52 11.71 -5.40 -0.69
C ASN A 52 11.95 -4.02 -1.35
N ILE A 53 10.94 -3.15 -1.29
CA ILE A 53 10.97 -1.81 -1.88
C ILE A 53 11.32 -0.77 -0.83
N ALA A 54 12.24 0.13 -1.17
CA ALA A 54 12.45 1.41 -0.50
C ALA A 54 11.31 2.36 -0.91
N LEU A 55 10.20 2.34 -0.17
CA LEU A 55 8.97 3.02 -0.56
C LEU A 55 9.14 4.54 -0.62
N THR A 56 9.58 5.14 0.48
CA THR A 56 9.73 6.60 0.59
C THR A 56 10.52 6.99 1.83
N TYR A 57 10.97 8.24 1.91
CA TYR A 57 11.59 8.79 3.11
C TYR A 57 10.53 9.11 4.16
N GLU A 58 10.86 8.95 5.46
CA GLU A 58 9.91 9.23 6.54
C GLU A 58 9.38 10.67 6.54
N LYS A 59 10.19 11.64 6.08
CA LYS A 59 9.78 13.05 5.95
C LYS A 59 8.67 13.29 4.92
N GLU A 60 8.41 12.33 4.02
CA GLU A 60 7.36 12.41 3.00
C GLU A 60 6.06 11.72 3.44
N ILE A 61 6.03 11.14 4.64
CA ILE A 61 4.86 10.51 5.23
C ILE A 61 4.05 11.59 5.97
N ILE A 62 2.76 11.69 5.64
CA ILE A 62 1.79 12.55 6.33
C ILE A 62 1.21 11.82 7.54
N SER A 63 0.76 10.57 7.35
CA SER A 63 0.15 9.77 8.41
C SER A 63 0.63 8.32 8.35
N LYS A 64 0.72 7.70 9.54
CA LYS A 64 0.86 6.26 9.73
C LYS A 64 -0.37 5.81 10.54
N GLU A 65 -1.07 4.81 10.04
CA GLU A 65 -2.31 4.31 10.61
C GLU A 65 -2.27 2.78 10.68
N THR A 66 -3.03 2.21 11.60
CA THR A 66 -3.29 0.77 11.63
C THR A 66 -4.23 0.41 10.47
N PRO A 67 -3.88 -0.53 9.58
CA PRO A 67 -4.78 -0.99 8.54
C PRO A 67 -6.03 -1.66 9.12
N THR A 68 -7.14 -1.60 8.38
CA THR A 68 -8.33 -2.38 8.72
C THR A 68 -8.10 -3.88 8.45
N LYS A 69 -8.96 -4.74 9.01
CA LYS A 69 -8.90 -6.18 8.74
C LYS A 69 -9.04 -6.50 7.25
N ASP A 70 -9.92 -5.79 6.55
CA ASP A 70 -10.16 -6.02 5.13
C ASP A 70 -8.99 -5.54 4.27
N GLU A 71 -8.33 -4.44 4.65
CA GLU A 71 -7.08 -3.99 4.03
C GLU A 71 -5.95 -5.02 4.19
N LEU A 72 -5.81 -5.62 5.39
CA LEU A 72 -4.84 -6.69 5.62
C LEU A 72 -5.14 -7.93 4.77
N HIS A 73 -6.42 -8.33 4.68
CA HIS A 73 -6.83 -9.44 3.81
C HIS A 73 -6.55 -9.15 2.32
N PHE A 74 -6.74 -7.90 1.90
CA PHE A 74 -6.41 -7.48 0.54
C PHE A 74 -4.91 -7.55 0.29
N PHE A 75 -4.10 -7.13 1.27
CA PHE A 75 -2.65 -7.20 1.17
C PHE A 75 -2.14 -8.63 0.96
N GLU A 76 -2.63 -9.61 1.73
CA GLU A 76 -2.26 -11.02 1.54
C GLU A 76 -2.78 -11.59 0.21
N TYR A 77 -4.01 -11.24 -0.15
CA TYR A 77 -4.56 -11.63 -1.44
C TYR A 77 -3.64 -11.15 -2.58
N MET A 78 -3.21 -9.89 -2.53
CA MET A 78 -2.30 -9.31 -3.51
C MET A 78 -0.88 -9.89 -3.42
N ARG A 79 -0.39 -10.25 -2.22
CA ARG A 79 0.89 -10.96 -2.05
C ARG A 79 0.94 -12.27 -2.84
N MET A 80 -0.17 -13.02 -2.87
CA MET A 80 -0.28 -14.27 -3.63
C MET A 80 -0.48 -14.05 -5.14
N ASN A 81 -1.19 -12.98 -5.51
CA ASN A 81 -1.60 -12.74 -6.90
C ASN A 81 -0.64 -11.84 -7.69
N LYS A 82 0.19 -11.06 -6.99
CA LYS A 82 1.18 -10.07 -7.47
C LYS A 82 0.58 -8.86 -8.22
N GLU A 83 -0.33 -9.10 -9.16
CA GLU A 83 -1.03 -8.07 -9.91
C GLU A 83 -2.51 -8.42 -10.08
N LYS A 84 -3.38 -7.41 -9.92
CA LYS A 84 -4.79 -7.50 -10.29
C LYS A 84 -5.32 -6.17 -10.81
N THR A 85 -5.94 -6.20 -11.98
CA THR A 85 -6.69 -5.07 -12.53
C THR A 85 -7.79 -4.65 -11.56
N PHE A 86 -7.98 -3.34 -11.43
CA PHE A 86 -9.09 -2.78 -10.68
C PHE A 86 -10.44 -3.34 -11.15
N SER A 87 -11.29 -3.69 -10.19
CA SER A 87 -12.71 -3.87 -10.45
C SER A 87 -13.51 -3.39 -9.25
N ASN A 88 -14.71 -2.85 -9.49
CA ASN A 88 -15.59 -2.37 -8.44
C ASN A 88 -15.94 -3.48 -7.44
N SER A 89 -16.13 -4.72 -7.91
CA SER A 89 -16.43 -5.87 -7.06
C SER A 89 -15.26 -6.23 -6.14
N LEU A 90 -14.02 -6.22 -6.66
CA LEU A 90 -12.82 -6.43 -5.86
C LEU A 90 -12.67 -5.33 -4.80
N ALA A 91 -12.83 -4.07 -5.20
CA ALA A 91 -12.68 -2.93 -4.29
C ALA A 91 -13.75 -2.93 -3.19
N ALA A 92 -14.99 -3.27 -3.51
CA ALA A 92 -16.08 -3.39 -2.54
C ALA A 92 -15.84 -4.57 -1.57
N LYS A 93 -15.38 -5.73 -2.09
CA LYS A 93 -15.12 -6.93 -1.28
C LYS A 93 -14.14 -6.66 -0.14
N TYR A 94 -13.14 -5.82 -0.37
CA TYR A 94 -12.09 -5.50 0.61
C TYR A 94 -12.24 -4.11 1.24
N GLY A 95 -13.34 -3.40 0.98
CA GLY A 95 -13.58 -2.07 1.56
C GLY A 95 -12.49 -1.05 1.21
N ILE A 96 -11.97 -1.07 -0.02
CA ILE A 96 -10.89 -0.18 -0.50
C ILE A 96 -11.38 0.86 -1.52
N GLN A 97 -12.70 1.00 -1.68
CA GLN A 97 -13.30 1.89 -2.67
C GLN A 97 -12.97 3.37 -2.42
N GLN A 98 -12.79 3.77 -1.16
CA GLN A 98 -12.43 5.15 -0.78
C GLN A 98 -11.06 5.58 -1.30
N TYR A 99 -10.21 4.64 -1.71
CA TYR A 99 -8.87 4.96 -2.23
C TYR A 99 -8.84 5.17 -3.75
N ILE A 100 -9.96 4.92 -4.44
CA ILE A 100 -10.01 5.04 -5.90
C ILE A 100 -10.04 6.51 -6.27
N GLN A 101 -9.03 6.94 -7.01
CA GLN A 101 -8.95 8.29 -7.52
C GLN A 101 -9.84 8.42 -8.77
N PRO A 102 -10.49 9.57 -8.98
CA PRO A 102 -11.12 9.86 -10.25
C PRO A 102 -10.07 9.73 -11.36
N ALA A 103 -10.43 9.12 -12.48
CA ALA A 103 -9.56 9.11 -13.65
C ALA A 103 -9.22 10.56 -13.98
N SER A 104 -7.92 10.87 -14.11
CA SER A 104 -7.51 12.17 -14.62
C SER A 104 -8.14 12.33 -16.00
N ALA A 105 -9.03 13.31 -16.13
CA ALA A 105 -9.72 13.65 -17.37
C ALA A 105 -8.76 14.18 -18.42
#